data_AF-A0A0A0F4Y1-F1
#
_entry.id   AF-A0A0A0F4Y1-F1
#
_cell.length_a   1.000
_cell.length_b   1.000
_cell.length_c   1.000
_cell.angle_alpha   90.00
_cell.angle_beta   90.00
_cell.angle_gamma   90.00
#
_symmetry.space_group_name_H-M   'P 1'
#
loop_
_entity.id
_entity.type
_entity.pdbx_description
1 polymer ?
#
loop_
_entity_poly.entity_id
_entity_poly.type
_entity_poly.pdbx_seq_one_letter_code
_entity_poly.pdbx_strand_id
1 'polypeptide(L)'
;MLFMMLPARAQSVPEHTRLVNCPAVMELYLPGDYYFCIGGHRLADGYARAAIDYFERAAGWGHKRAQYVLGLMHFQGDGTPSNRPLGLAWMTLAAERHDRDMDAALAYARRHSSKVERQRAEHMLAEMWPAYADEFTVRRAATRYERETRDLRRATARDPFSRVYIAGLGQGSASSMLMRMDQRADRFFDGARSGDVRLGPLEVVDEPRALDHGDDMKEDGP
;
A
#
# COMPACT_ATOMS: atom_id res chain seq x y z
N MET A 1 -36.16 26.63 29.38
CA MET A 1 -35.99 27.10 27.99
C MET A 1 -34.81 26.36 27.38
N LEU A 2 -35.06 25.59 26.33
CA LEU A 2 -34.08 24.88 25.52
C LEU A 2 -33.45 25.88 24.54
N PHE A 3 -32.12 25.96 24.46
CA PHE A 3 -31.44 26.63 23.35
C PHE A 3 -30.29 25.73 22.87
N MET A 4 -30.51 25.13 21.68
CA MET A 4 -29.47 24.56 20.82
C MET A 4 -28.53 25.68 20.34
N MET A 5 -27.24 25.41 20.23
CA MET A 5 -26.37 25.99 19.19
C MET A 5 -25.18 25.05 18.90
N LEU A 6 -25.08 24.68 17.62
CA LEU A 6 -24.03 23.86 16.99
C LEU A 6 -22.70 24.63 16.84
N PRO A 7 -21.55 23.94 16.66
CA PRO A 7 -20.22 24.52 16.82
C PRO A 7 -19.78 25.40 15.65
N ALA A 8 -18.89 26.33 15.99
CA ALA A 8 -18.35 27.37 15.14
C ALA A 8 -17.55 26.82 13.95
N ARG A 9 -17.71 27.56 12.84
CA ARG A 9 -17.05 27.46 11.54
C ARG A 9 -15.55 27.12 11.61
N ALA A 10 -15.18 26.28 10.64
CA ALA A 10 -13.84 26.05 10.12
C ALA A 10 -12.95 27.29 10.26
N GLN A 11 -11.99 27.21 11.16
CA GLN A 11 -10.86 28.13 11.18
C GLN A 11 -9.95 27.74 10.01
N SER A 12 -9.69 28.71 9.16
CA SER A 12 -8.82 28.64 7.99
C SER A 12 -7.47 28.03 8.35
N VAL A 13 -7.15 26.89 7.75
CA VAL A 13 -5.81 26.30 7.79
C VAL A 13 -4.88 27.21 6.96
N PRO A 14 -3.73 27.65 7.51
CA PRO A 14 -2.87 28.63 6.86
C PRO A 14 -2.25 28.08 5.56
N GLU A 15 -2.11 28.97 4.57
CA GLU A 15 -1.62 28.75 3.19
C GLU A 15 -0.11 28.42 3.09
N HIS A 16 0.44 27.77 4.13
CA HIS A 16 1.86 27.44 4.28
C HIS A 16 2.15 25.96 4.52
N THR A 17 1.30 25.06 4.03
CA THR A 17 1.66 23.63 3.86
C THR A 17 2.22 23.37 2.46
N ARG A 18 3.09 24.26 1.96
CA ARG A 18 4.04 23.91 0.88
C ARG A 18 5.21 23.19 1.54
N LEU A 19 5.22 21.84 1.48
CA LEU A 19 6.42 20.94 1.44
C LEU A 19 6.09 19.49 1.85
N VAL A 20 5.42 18.70 1.00
CA VAL A 20 5.76 17.27 0.77
C VAL A 20 5.41 16.97 -0.69
N ASN A 21 6.33 17.29 -1.59
CA ASN A 21 6.09 17.33 -3.03
C ASN A 21 5.81 15.91 -3.55
N CYS A 22 4.63 15.66 -4.13
CA CYS A 22 4.35 14.53 -5.00
C CYS A 22 4.66 15.01 -6.43
N PRO A 23 5.90 14.90 -6.94
CA PRO A 23 6.26 15.56 -8.18
C PRO A 23 5.42 14.95 -9.30
N ALA A 24 4.66 15.76 -10.03
CA ALA A 24 3.75 15.28 -11.08
C ALA A 24 4.46 14.40 -12.11
N VAL A 25 5.74 14.65 -12.36
CA VAL A 25 6.56 13.81 -13.26
C VAL A 25 6.71 12.37 -12.77
N MET A 26 6.53 12.09 -11.48
CA MET A 26 6.52 10.71 -10.97
C MET A 26 5.32 9.92 -11.50
N GLU A 27 4.23 10.57 -11.89
CA GLU A 27 3.12 9.90 -12.59
C GLU A 27 3.59 9.24 -13.90
N LEU A 28 4.63 9.79 -14.53
CA LEU A 28 5.23 9.23 -15.73
C LEU A 28 6.08 7.99 -15.42
N TYR A 29 7.00 8.12 -14.45
CA TYR A 29 8.04 7.14 -14.18
C TYR A 29 7.62 6.01 -13.21
N LEU A 30 7.01 6.37 -12.08
CA LEU A 30 6.56 5.45 -11.04
C LEU A 30 5.16 5.89 -10.58
N PRO A 31 4.11 5.58 -11.36
CA PRO A 31 2.77 6.06 -11.08
C PRO A 31 2.23 5.58 -9.72
N GLY A 32 2.64 4.38 -9.28
CA GLY A 32 2.29 3.85 -7.96
C GLY A 32 2.71 4.76 -6.81
N ASP A 33 3.98 5.17 -6.83
CA ASP A 33 4.55 6.11 -5.85
C ASP A 33 3.86 7.48 -5.88
N TYR A 34 3.54 7.96 -7.09
CA TYR A 34 2.86 9.23 -7.27
C TYR A 34 1.45 9.22 -6.67
N TYR A 35 0.63 8.23 -7.03
CA TYR A 35 -0.74 8.14 -6.53
C TYR A 35 -0.76 7.84 -5.03
N PHE A 36 0.17 7.02 -4.51
CA PHE A 36 0.26 6.79 -3.07
C PHE A 36 0.56 8.07 -2.30
N CYS A 37 1.47 8.90 -2.82
CA CYS A 37 1.78 10.20 -2.23
C CYS A 37 0.54 11.10 -2.17
N ILE A 38 -0.24 11.19 -3.26
CA ILE A 38 -1.47 11.99 -3.26
C ILE A 38 -2.52 11.40 -2.31
N GLY A 39 -2.71 10.08 -2.31
CA GLY A 39 -3.64 9.41 -1.40
C GLY A 39 -3.30 9.67 0.07
N GLY A 40 -2.01 9.64 0.43
CA GLY A 40 -1.53 9.98 1.76
C GLY A 40 -1.90 11.41 2.19
N HIS A 41 -1.75 12.38 1.29
CA HIS A 41 -2.20 13.76 1.53
C HIS A 41 -3.70 13.87 1.72
N ARG A 42 -4.49 13.23 0.85
CA ARG A 42 -5.96 13.24 0.98
C ARG A 42 -6.41 12.65 2.32
N LEU A 43 -5.76 11.57 2.75
CA LEU A 43 -6.04 10.96 4.04
C LEU A 43 -5.68 11.90 5.20
N ALA A 44 -4.49 12.52 5.15
CA ALA A 44 -4.03 13.48 6.17
C ALA A 44 -4.93 14.72 6.26
N ASP A 45 -5.48 15.17 5.14
CA ASP A 45 -6.44 16.29 5.07
C ASP A 45 -7.86 15.91 5.55
N GLY A 46 -8.09 14.65 5.98
CA GLY A 46 -9.39 14.17 6.43
C GLY A 46 -10.34 13.71 5.32
N TYR A 47 -9.88 13.62 4.08
CA TYR A 47 -10.64 13.13 2.93
C TYR A 47 -10.43 11.65 2.69
N ALA A 48 -10.69 10.81 3.70
CA ALA A 48 -10.46 9.36 3.65
C ALA A 48 -11.12 8.69 2.43
N ARG A 49 -12.38 9.03 2.12
CA ARG A 49 -13.06 8.47 0.93
C ARG A 49 -12.33 8.79 -0.37
N ALA A 50 -11.83 10.02 -0.53
CA ALA A 50 -11.08 10.41 -1.72
C ALA A 50 -9.68 9.75 -1.77
N ALA A 51 -9.10 9.43 -0.61
CA ALA A 51 -7.82 8.74 -0.54
C ALA A 51 -7.89 7.32 -1.11
N ILE A 52 -9.01 6.61 -0.92
CA ILE A 52 -9.25 5.26 -1.46
C ILE A 52 -8.98 5.23 -2.97
N ASP A 53 -9.57 6.15 -3.73
CA ASP A 53 -9.42 6.21 -5.19
C ASP A 53 -7.94 6.33 -5.62
N TYR A 54 -7.14 7.10 -4.89
CA TYR A 54 -5.71 7.25 -5.17
C TYR A 54 -4.92 6.00 -4.76
N PHE A 55 -5.26 5.39 -3.63
CA PHE A 55 -4.62 4.15 -3.21
C PHE A 55 -4.95 2.99 -4.13
N GLU A 56 -6.16 2.90 -4.68
CA GLU A 56 -6.52 1.89 -5.68
C GLU A 56 -5.70 2.06 -6.96
N ARG A 57 -5.55 3.30 -7.44
CA ARG A 57 -4.65 3.60 -8.57
C ARG A 57 -3.22 3.19 -8.25
N ALA A 58 -2.73 3.52 -7.05
CA ALA A 58 -1.38 3.16 -6.63
C ALA A 58 -1.18 1.63 -6.56
N ALA A 59 -2.16 0.92 -6.00
CA ALA A 59 -2.20 -0.53 -5.92
C ALA A 59 -2.21 -1.17 -7.31
N GLY A 60 -2.90 -0.56 -8.28
CA GLY A 60 -2.86 -0.96 -9.68
C GLY A 60 -1.48 -0.82 -10.33
N TRP A 61 -0.53 -0.15 -9.70
CA TRP A 61 0.86 -0.13 -10.14
C TRP A 61 1.78 -0.99 -9.27
N GLY A 62 1.23 -1.75 -8.32
CA GLY A 62 1.98 -2.66 -7.45
C GLY A 62 2.51 -2.00 -6.17
N HIS A 63 1.96 -0.85 -5.78
CA HIS A 63 2.41 -0.16 -4.57
C HIS A 63 1.91 -0.88 -3.30
N LYS A 64 2.78 -1.69 -2.68
CA LYS A 64 2.42 -2.57 -1.54
C LYS A 64 1.86 -1.84 -0.33
N ARG A 65 2.45 -0.70 0.05
CA ARG A 65 1.88 0.11 1.15
C ARG A 65 0.50 0.68 0.82
N ALA A 66 0.16 0.88 -0.46
CA ALA A 66 -1.18 1.34 -0.84
C ALA A 66 -2.19 0.21 -0.66
N GLN A 67 -1.83 -1.00 -1.10
CA GLN A 67 -2.62 -2.22 -0.86
C GLN A 67 -2.84 -2.44 0.64
N TYR A 68 -1.80 -2.25 1.46
CA TYR A 68 -1.91 -2.35 2.92
C TYR A 68 -2.89 -1.32 3.51
N VAL A 69 -2.75 -0.05 3.12
CA VAL A 69 -3.61 1.03 3.61
C VAL A 69 -5.06 0.81 3.19
N LEU A 70 -5.33 0.41 1.94
CA LEU A 70 -6.67 -0.02 1.50
C LEU A 70 -7.21 -1.15 2.37
N GLY A 71 -6.35 -2.13 2.67
CA GLY A 71 -6.65 -3.21 3.59
C GLY A 71 -7.17 -2.72 4.94
N LEU A 72 -6.42 -1.81 5.58
CA LEU A 72 -6.82 -1.20 6.85
C LEU A 72 -8.13 -0.42 6.73
N MET A 73 -8.25 0.43 5.71
CA MET A 73 -9.41 1.29 5.50
C MET A 73 -10.70 0.47 5.34
N HIS A 74 -10.68 -0.59 4.53
CA HIS A 74 -11.83 -1.47 4.39
C HIS A 74 -12.08 -2.31 5.65
N PHE A 75 -11.03 -2.76 6.33
CA PHE A 75 -11.16 -3.57 7.54
C PHE A 75 -11.81 -2.78 8.69
N GLN A 76 -11.41 -1.51 8.86
CA GLN A 76 -11.88 -0.63 9.93
C GLN A 76 -13.11 0.20 9.53
N GLY A 77 -13.39 0.36 8.24
CA GLY A 77 -14.43 1.23 7.72
C GLY A 77 -14.05 2.72 7.72
N ASP A 78 -12.79 3.04 7.43
CA ASP A 78 -12.32 4.42 7.28
C ASP A 78 -12.59 4.94 5.86
N GLY A 79 -13.34 6.03 5.73
CA GLY A 79 -13.77 6.59 4.45
C GLY A 79 -14.79 5.75 3.66
N THR A 80 -15.19 4.58 4.17
CA THR A 80 -16.11 3.62 3.54
C THR A 80 -16.76 2.71 4.59
N PRO A 81 -17.96 2.13 4.37
CA PRO A 81 -18.46 1.09 5.26
C PRO A 81 -17.48 -0.07 5.42
N SER A 82 -17.36 -0.61 6.64
CA SER A 82 -16.47 -1.73 6.91
C SER A 82 -16.81 -2.94 6.02
N ASN A 83 -15.79 -3.45 5.34
CA ASN A 83 -15.81 -4.66 4.54
C ASN A 83 -14.53 -5.45 4.85
N ARG A 84 -14.57 -6.17 5.97
CA ARG A 84 -13.44 -6.94 6.48
C ARG A 84 -12.90 -7.99 5.51
N PRO A 85 -13.75 -8.74 4.76
CA PRO A 85 -13.26 -9.62 3.68
C PRO A 85 -12.43 -8.90 2.62
N LEU A 86 -12.89 -7.74 2.14
CA LEU A 86 -12.14 -6.94 1.18
C LEU A 86 -10.83 -6.42 1.78
N GLY A 87 -10.86 -6.00 3.04
CA GLY A 87 -9.66 -5.60 3.78
C GLY A 87 -8.61 -6.72 3.84
N LEU A 88 -9.02 -7.95 4.12
CA LEU A 88 -8.14 -9.13 4.13
C LEU A 88 -7.57 -9.45 2.74
N ALA A 89 -8.36 -9.31 1.68
CA ALA A 89 -7.89 -9.52 0.31
C ALA A 89 -6.78 -8.52 -0.05
N TRP A 90 -7.00 -7.24 0.23
CA TRP A 90 -5.99 -6.19 0.05
C TRP A 90 -4.71 -6.42 0.87
N MET A 91 -4.84 -6.79 2.15
CA MET A 91 -3.67 -7.11 2.97
C MET A 91 -2.93 -8.35 2.47
N THR A 92 -3.63 -9.32 1.87
CA THR A 92 -2.99 -10.50 1.28
C THR A 92 -2.15 -10.11 0.06
N LEU A 93 -2.64 -9.21 -0.79
CA LEU A 93 -1.85 -8.64 -1.89
C LEU A 93 -0.63 -7.87 -1.36
N ALA A 94 -0.80 -7.07 -0.31
CA ALA A 94 0.30 -6.33 0.31
C ALA A 94 1.42 -7.24 0.85
N ALA A 95 1.05 -8.44 1.33
CA ALA A 95 1.96 -9.44 1.88
C ALA A 95 2.66 -10.32 0.82
N GLU A 96 2.36 -10.16 -0.48
CA GLU A 96 2.99 -10.95 -1.57
C GLU A 96 4.53 -10.94 -1.55
N ARG A 97 5.13 -9.88 -0.99
CA ARG A 97 6.59 -9.71 -0.93
C ARG A 97 7.23 -10.24 0.36
N HIS A 98 6.44 -10.83 1.25
CA HIS A 98 6.90 -11.36 2.54
C HIS A 98 7.65 -10.32 3.39
N ASP A 99 7.18 -9.08 3.31
CA ASP A 99 7.62 -8.03 4.22
C ASP A 99 7.11 -8.34 5.63
N ARG A 100 8.00 -8.26 6.62
CA ARG A 100 7.69 -8.65 8.00
C ARG A 100 6.50 -7.90 8.58
N ASP A 101 6.36 -6.62 8.26
CA ASP A 101 5.28 -5.79 8.80
C ASP A 101 3.95 -6.15 8.12
N MET A 102 3.98 -6.37 6.80
CA MET A 102 2.78 -6.77 6.03
C MET A 102 2.29 -8.17 6.42
N ASP A 103 3.20 -9.13 6.58
CA ASP A 103 2.88 -10.48 7.04
C ASP A 103 2.28 -10.47 8.46
N ALA A 104 2.89 -9.71 9.37
CA ALA A 104 2.39 -9.56 10.74
C ALA A 104 0.99 -8.94 10.78
N ALA A 105 0.75 -7.92 9.97
CA ALA A 105 -0.55 -7.26 9.92
C ALA A 105 -1.63 -8.16 9.31
N LEU A 106 -1.32 -8.90 8.25
CA LEU A 106 -2.23 -9.90 7.68
C LEU A 106 -2.56 -11.00 8.70
N ALA A 107 -1.55 -11.52 9.40
CA ALA A 107 -1.74 -12.52 10.45
C ALA A 107 -2.64 -11.99 11.57
N TYR A 108 -2.43 -10.74 12.00
CA TYR A 108 -3.29 -10.07 12.98
C TYR A 108 -4.74 -9.98 12.47
N ALA A 109 -4.96 -9.47 11.25
CA ALA A 109 -6.30 -9.32 10.69
C ALA A 109 -7.03 -10.67 10.55
N ARG A 110 -6.31 -11.73 10.13
CA ARG A 110 -6.86 -13.09 10.03
C ARG A 110 -7.28 -13.65 11.40
N ARG A 111 -6.47 -13.49 12.45
CA ARG A 111 -6.81 -13.95 13.81
C ARG A 111 -8.09 -13.29 14.35
N HIS A 112 -8.36 -12.06 13.93
CA HIS A 112 -9.53 -11.32 14.36
C HIS A 112 -10.73 -11.48 13.42
N SER A 113 -10.66 -12.35 12.42
CA SER A 113 -11.71 -12.55 11.41
C SER A 113 -12.30 -13.95 11.46
N SER A 114 -13.61 -14.02 11.28
CA SER A 114 -14.36 -15.27 11.19
C SER A 114 -13.91 -16.10 9.98
N LYS A 115 -14.20 -17.39 10.02
CA LYS A 115 -13.95 -18.30 8.89
C LYS A 115 -14.69 -17.85 7.62
N VAL A 116 -15.93 -17.36 7.76
CA VAL A 116 -16.74 -16.87 6.63
C VAL A 116 -16.11 -15.64 6.00
N GLU A 117 -15.58 -14.71 6.80
CA GLU A 117 -14.90 -13.53 6.27
C GLU A 117 -13.63 -13.89 5.50
N ARG A 118 -12.84 -14.84 6.02
CA ARG A 118 -11.64 -15.35 5.33
C ARG A 118 -11.98 -16.01 4.00
N GLN A 119 -13.00 -16.85 3.95
CA GLN A 119 -13.46 -17.49 2.70
C GLN A 119 -13.94 -16.46 1.66
N ARG A 120 -14.66 -15.41 2.09
CA ARG A 120 -15.05 -14.32 1.19
C ARG A 120 -13.84 -13.53 0.69
N ALA A 121 -12.83 -13.34 1.55
CA ALA A 121 -11.59 -12.68 1.16
C ALA A 121 -10.84 -13.47 0.08
N GLU A 122 -10.83 -14.80 0.13
CA GLU A 122 -10.23 -15.65 -0.92
C GLU A 122 -10.90 -15.44 -2.27
N HIS A 123 -12.24 -15.40 -2.27
CA HIS A 123 -12.99 -15.18 -3.49
C HIS A 123 -12.70 -13.79 -4.09
N MET A 124 -12.75 -12.75 -3.26
CA MET A 124 -12.42 -11.38 -3.68
C MET A 124 -10.97 -11.28 -4.17
N LEU A 125 -10.03 -11.92 -3.48
CA LEU A 125 -8.62 -11.95 -3.87
C LEU A 125 -8.45 -12.57 -5.27
N ALA A 126 -9.16 -13.66 -5.56
CA ALA A 126 -9.11 -14.29 -6.88
C ALA A 126 -9.59 -13.34 -7.99
N GLU A 127 -10.64 -12.54 -7.74
CA GLU A 127 -11.12 -11.53 -8.68
C GLU A 127 -10.14 -10.36 -8.84
N MET A 128 -9.51 -9.95 -7.74
CA MET A 128 -8.55 -8.83 -7.70
C MET A 128 -7.19 -9.19 -8.31
N TRP A 129 -6.84 -10.47 -8.34
CA TRP A 129 -5.51 -10.97 -8.70
C TRP A 129 -4.95 -10.38 -10.00
N PRO A 130 -5.67 -10.41 -11.15
CA PRO A 130 -5.11 -9.93 -12.42
C PRO A 130 -4.86 -8.42 -12.44
N ALA A 131 -5.56 -7.66 -11.60
CA ALA A 131 -5.47 -6.20 -11.55
C ALA A 131 -4.35 -5.72 -10.63
N TYR A 132 -4.12 -6.43 -9.52
CA TYR A 132 -3.37 -5.92 -8.37
C TYR A 132 -2.20 -6.79 -7.90
N ALA A 133 -2.13 -8.07 -8.28
CA ALA A 133 -1.01 -8.92 -7.91
C ALA A 133 0.30 -8.44 -8.53
N ASP A 134 1.42 -8.68 -7.84
CA ASP A 134 2.74 -8.25 -8.31
C ASP A 134 3.10 -8.84 -9.68
N GLU A 135 2.68 -10.07 -9.97
CA GLU A 135 2.95 -10.74 -11.24
C GLU A 135 2.54 -9.88 -12.46
N PHE A 136 1.45 -9.13 -12.35
CA PHE A 136 0.94 -8.26 -13.42
C PHE A 136 1.39 -6.82 -13.23
N THR A 137 1.24 -6.29 -12.01
CA THR A 137 1.45 -4.87 -11.73
C THR A 137 2.92 -4.47 -11.83
N VAL A 138 3.84 -5.31 -11.32
CA VAL A 138 5.29 -5.04 -11.37
C VAL A 138 5.79 -5.08 -12.81
N ARG A 139 5.34 -6.05 -13.63
CA ARG A 139 5.72 -6.10 -15.05
C ARG A 139 5.31 -4.82 -15.79
N ARG A 140 4.07 -4.37 -15.57
CA ARG A 140 3.54 -3.14 -16.15
C ARG A 140 4.33 -1.91 -15.68
N ALA A 141 4.60 -1.80 -14.38
CA ALA A 141 5.35 -0.70 -13.80
C ALA A 141 6.81 -0.66 -14.27
N ALA A 142 7.51 -1.80 -14.31
CA ALA A 142 8.87 -1.90 -14.80
C ALA A 142 8.97 -1.51 -16.29
N THR A 143 8.06 -2.03 -17.12
CA THR A 143 8.00 -1.70 -18.55
C THR A 143 7.77 -0.20 -18.78
N ARG A 144 6.94 0.43 -17.94
CA ARG A 144 6.75 1.89 -17.97
C ARG A 144 8.06 2.59 -17.59
N TYR A 145 8.65 2.23 -16.46
CA TYR A 145 9.86 2.88 -15.95
C TYR A 145 11.02 2.82 -16.95
N GLU A 146 11.29 1.66 -17.54
CA GLU A 146 12.32 1.48 -18.56
C GLU A 146 12.09 2.35 -19.79
N ARG A 147 10.84 2.39 -20.28
CA ARG A 147 10.48 3.20 -21.44
C ARG A 147 10.70 4.69 -21.17
N GLU A 148 10.21 5.19 -20.04
CA GLU A 148 10.25 6.62 -19.76
C GLU A 148 11.68 7.08 -19.41
N THR A 149 12.51 6.22 -18.83
CA THR A 149 13.92 6.53 -18.53
C THR A 149 14.86 6.33 -19.72
N ARG A 150 14.38 5.80 -20.85
CA ARG A 150 15.20 5.44 -22.02
C ARG A 150 16.10 6.58 -22.50
N ASP A 151 15.56 7.79 -22.64
CA ASP A 151 16.31 8.91 -23.20
C ASP A 151 17.35 9.44 -22.20
N LEU A 152 17.02 9.42 -20.90
CA LEU A 152 17.96 9.71 -19.82
C LEU A 152 19.10 8.67 -19.78
N ARG A 153 18.78 7.38 -19.91
CA ARG A 153 19.80 6.31 -20.00
C ARG A 153 20.71 6.49 -21.21
N ARG A 154 20.16 6.86 -22.38
CA ARG A 154 20.94 7.18 -23.58
C ARG A 154 21.84 8.39 -23.38
N ALA A 155 21.34 9.44 -22.72
CA ALA A 155 22.14 10.61 -22.38
C ALA A 155 23.29 10.24 -21.43
N THR A 156 23.01 9.48 -20.37
CA THR A 156 24.03 9.00 -19.41
C THR A 156 25.09 8.15 -20.08
N ALA A 157 24.72 7.28 -21.04
CA ALA A 157 25.66 6.43 -21.78
C ALA A 157 26.56 7.23 -22.74
N ARG A 158 26.08 8.36 -23.27
CA ARG A 158 26.86 9.22 -24.16
C ARG A 158 27.79 10.16 -23.39
N ASP A 159 27.25 10.83 -22.38
CA ASP A 159 27.99 11.73 -21.50
C ASP A 159 27.32 11.74 -20.11
N PRO A 160 27.92 11.07 -19.10
CA PRO A 160 27.35 10.99 -17.76
C PRO A 160 27.30 12.36 -17.04
N PHE A 161 28.11 13.33 -17.46
CA PHE A 161 28.18 14.66 -16.84
C PHE A 161 27.30 15.70 -17.54
N SER A 162 26.67 15.33 -18.66
CA SER A 162 25.74 16.20 -19.38
C SER A 162 24.64 16.72 -18.45
N ARG A 163 24.38 18.04 -18.50
CA ARG A 163 23.34 18.66 -17.67
C ARG A 163 21.97 18.30 -18.22
N VAL A 164 21.13 17.74 -17.36
CA VAL A 164 19.73 17.43 -17.64
C VAL A 164 18.84 18.20 -16.68
N TYR A 165 17.65 18.54 -17.16
CA TYR A 165 16.58 19.11 -16.36
C TYR A 165 15.33 18.25 -16.54
N ILE A 166 14.76 17.80 -15.42
CA ILE A 166 13.49 17.10 -15.42
C ILE A 166 12.53 17.93 -14.57
N ALA A 167 11.43 18.37 -15.19
CA ALA A 167 10.41 19.15 -14.50
C ALA A 167 9.94 18.42 -13.24
N GLY A 168 9.96 19.09 -12.09
CA GLY A 168 9.60 18.49 -10.80
C GLY A 168 10.71 17.72 -10.06
N LEU A 169 11.80 17.32 -10.74
CA LEU A 169 13.00 16.72 -10.10
C LEU A 169 14.22 17.66 -10.10
N GLY A 170 14.13 18.77 -10.83
CA GLY A 170 15.17 19.79 -10.91
C GLY A 170 16.26 19.44 -11.93
N GLN A 171 17.43 20.05 -11.76
CA GLN A 171 18.59 19.87 -12.63
C GLN A 171 19.67 19.00 -11.97
N GLY A 172 20.49 18.35 -12.80
CA GLY A 172 21.62 17.54 -12.36
C GLY A 172 22.42 17.02 -13.56
N SER A 173 23.46 16.24 -13.30
CA SER A 173 24.07 15.44 -14.37
C SER A 173 23.13 14.30 -14.77
N ALA A 174 23.22 13.83 -16.02
CA ALA A 174 22.46 12.67 -16.49
C ALA A 174 22.65 11.45 -15.57
N SER A 175 23.89 11.18 -15.14
CA SER A 175 24.22 10.08 -14.22
C SER A 175 23.58 10.25 -12.84
N SER A 176 23.69 11.42 -12.21
CA SER A 176 23.13 11.67 -10.88
C SER A 176 21.61 11.67 -10.88
N MET A 177 20.99 12.12 -11.98
CA MET A 177 19.54 12.07 -12.14
C MET A 177 19.08 10.62 -12.27
N LEU A 178 19.70 9.84 -13.16
CA LEU A 178 19.36 8.44 -13.36
C LEU A 178 19.56 7.61 -12.08
N MET A 179 20.68 7.81 -11.38
CA MET A 179 20.97 7.12 -10.12
C MET A 179 19.87 7.35 -9.07
N ARG A 180 19.40 8.59 -8.88
CA ARG A 180 18.33 8.89 -7.91
C ARG A 180 16.99 8.26 -8.31
N MET A 181 16.71 8.19 -9.61
CA MET A 181 15.51 7.53 -10.13
C MET A 181 15.59 6.02 -9.95
N ASP A 182 16.73 5.40 -10.27
CA ASP A 182 16.96 3.95 -10.12
C ASP A 182 16.87 3.55 -8.65
N GLN A 183 17.50 4.29 -7.73
CA GLN A 183 17.34 4.04 -6.30
C GLN A 183 15.88 4.09 -5.82
N ARG A 184 15.05 4.95 -6.43
CA ARG A 184 13.62 5.03 -6.09
C ARG A 184 12.86 3.84 -6.67
N ALA A 185 13.14 3.48 -7.91
CA ALA A 185 12.57 2.30 -8.56
C ALA A 185 12.93 1.02 -7.81
N ASP A 186 14.19 0.85 -7.41
CA ASP A 186 14.65 -0.31 -6.65
C ASP A 186 13.86 -0.47 -5.35
N ARG A 187 13.66 0.61 -4.58
CA ARG A 187 12.81 0.57 -3.38
C ARG A 187 11.34 0.24 -3.69
N PHE A 188 10.83 0.74 -4.82
CA PHE A 188 9.46 0.47 -5.23
C PHE A 188 9.26 -0.99 -5.64
N PHE A 189 10.25 -1.61 -6.27
CA PHE A 189 10.23 -3.00 -6.73
C PHE A 189 10.84 -4.00 -5.73
N ASP A 190 11.38 -3.53 -4.61
CA ASP A 190 12.02 -4.39 -3.62
C ASP A 190 11.07 -5.51 -3.17
N GLY A 191 11.60 -6.73 -3.07
CA GLY A 191 10.85 -7.95 -2.77
C GLY A 191 9.99 -8.52 -3.90
N ALA A 192 9.84 -7.83 -5.04
CA ALA A 192 9.08 -8.35 -6.19
C ALA A 192 9.93 -9.36 -7.00
N ARG A 193 10.02 -10.61 -6.55
CA ARG A 193 10.69 -11.66 -7.32
C ARG A 193 9.81 -12.07 -8.49
N SER A 194 10.21 -11.71 -9.71
CA SER A 194 9.57 -12.19 -10.94
C SER A 194 9.76 -13.71 -11.05
N GLY A 195 8.73 -14.49 -10.66
CA GLY A 195 8.65 -15.93 -10.98
C GLY A 195 8.20 -16.86 -9.86
N ASP A 196 8.18 -16.44 -8.58
CA ASP A 196 7.86 -17.34 -7.45
C ASP A 196 6.99 -16.66 -6.38
N VAL A 197 5.92 -15.96 -6.78
CA VAL A 197 4.88 -15.50 -5.83
C VAL A 197 3.89 -16.63 -5.63
N ARG A 198 4.19 -17.55 -4.70
CA ARG A 198 3.23 -18.56 -4.24
C ARG A 198 2.58 -18.08 -2.96
N LEU A 199 1.47 -17.37 -3.08
CA LEU A 199 0.50 -17.34 -1.98
C LEU A 199 -0.19 -18.70 -1.98
N GLY A 200 0.15 -19.55 -1.00
CA GLY A 200 -0.67 -20.72 -0.71
C GLY A 200 -2.12 -20.31 -0.41
N PRO A 201 -3.11 -21.21 -0.53
CA PRO A 201 -4.46 -20.94 -0.03
C PRO A 201 -4.39 -20.39 1.39
N LEU A 202 -5.25 -19.43 1.77
CA LEU A 202 -5.17 -18.85 3.12
C LEU A 202 -5.32 -19.99 4.12
N GLU A 203 -4.25 -20.31 4.85
CA GLU A 203 -4.30 -21.44 5.77
C GLU A 203 -5.40 -21.19 6.82
N VAL A 204 -6.25 -22.20 6.99
CA VAL A 204 -7.17 -22.27 8.11
C VAL A 204 -6.30 -22.50 9.34
N VAL A 205 -5.93 -21.41 10.02
CA VAL A 205 -5.38 -21.53 11.37
C VAL A 205 -6.51 -22.09 12.22
N ASP A 206 -6.40 -23.37 12.57
CA ASP A 206 -7.23 -23.96 13.61
C ASP A 206 -6.98 -23.16 14.89
N GLU A 207 -8.06 -22.76 15.56
CA GLU A 207 -7.97 -21.97 16.79
C GLU A 207 -6.97 -22.62 17.74
N PRO A 208 -6.09 -21.85 18.42
CA PRO A 208 -5.26 -22.42 19.46
C PRO A 208 -6.23 -23.07 20.45
N ARG A 209 -6.15 -24.40 20.59
CA ARG A 209 -6.87 -25.15 21.62
C ARG A 209 -6.73 -24.35 22.90
N ALA A 210 -7.88 -23.91 23.44
CA ALA A 210 -7.94 -23.25 24.72
C ALA A 210 -7.05 -24.05 25.67
N LEU A 211 -6.05 -23.40 26.25
CA LEU A 211 -5.27 -24.00 27.32
C LEU A 211 -6.28 -24.42 28.37
N ASP A 212 -6.45 -25.72 28.51
CA ASP A 212 -7.22 -26.36 29.55
C ASP A 212 -6.64 -25.87 30.87
N HIS A 213 -7.27 -24.85 31.46
CA HIS A 213 -7.09 -24.54 32.87
C HIS A 213 -7.81 -25.66 33.61
N GLY A 214 -7.08 -26.77 33.77
CA GLY A 214 -7.45 -27.82 34.69
C GLY A 214 -7.61 -27.20 36.07
N ASP A 215 -8.87 -27.13 36.50
CA ASP A 215 -9.28 -26.98 37.88
C ASP A 215 -8.68 -28.15 38.69
N ASP A 216 -7.49 -27.96 39.26
CA ASP A 216 -7.01 -28.79 40.38
C ASP A 216 -7.55 -28.21 41.69
N MET A 217 -8.85 -28.45 41.90
CA MET A 217 -9.47 -28.50 43.22
C MET A 217 -9.64 -29.97 43.62
N LYS A 218 -8.86 -30.43 44.60
CA LYS A 218 -9.14 -31.56 45.51
C LYS A 218 -8.04 -31.57 46.59
N GLU A 219 -8.33 -31.17 47.82
CA GLU A 219 -9.05 -31.88 48.91
C GLU A 219 -8.06 -32.49 49.93
N ASP A 220 -8.48 -32.37 51.18
CA ASP A 220 -7.76 -32.56 52.43
C ASP A 220 -7.24 -33.98 52.74
N GLY A 221 -6.24 -34.02 53.64
CA GLY A 221 -6.05 -35.08 54.65
C GLY A 221 -4.71 -35.82 54.59
N PRO A 222 -4.19 -36.33 55.72
CA PRO A 222 -4.81 -36.51 57.05
C PRO A 222 -4.39 -35.51 58.14
#